data_AF-A0A925YZJ4-F1
#
_entry.id   AF-A0A925YZJ4-F1
#
_cell.length_a   1.000
_cell.length_b   1.000
_cell.length_c   1.000
_cell.angle_alpha   90.00
_cell.angle_beta   90.00
_cell.angle_gamma   90.00
#
_symmetry.space_group_name_H-M   'P 1'
#
loop_
_entity.id
_entity.type
_entity.pdbx_description
1 polymer ?
#
loop_
_entity_poly.entity_id
_entity_poly.type
_entity_poly.pdbx_seq_one_letter_code
_entity_poly.pdbx_strand_id
1 'polypeptide(L)'
;DDYVYYDDEVRWLLTYFSPVYKISEDGGEKILSDNISVYPNPASEIITITFQHGDIKQSYTVELFDAAGKKIKSTDGDETQIMIPVFDLPRGIYLAKVISGEHVFEKKIILQ
;
A
#
# COMPACT_ATOMS: atom_id res chain seq x y z
N ASP A 1 -4.28 -32.04 6.91
CA ASP A 1 -4.11 -31.41 5.60
C ASP A 1 -5.40 -30.72 5.19
N ASP A 2 -5.60 -29.51 5.70
CA ASP A 2 -6.65 -28.60 5.22
C ASP A 2 -5.99 -27.57 4.32
N TYR A 3 -5.90 -27.89 3.03
CA TYR A 3 -5.58 -26.89 2.02
C TYR A 3 -6.81 -26.02 1.82
N VAL A 4 -6.82 -24.86 2.47
CA VAL A 4 -7.82 -23.82 2.22
C VAL A 4 -7.64 -23.33 0.79
N TYR A 5 -8.58 -23.65 -0.08
CA TYR A 5 -8.66 -23.09 -1.42
C TYR A 5 -9.05 -21.62 -1.30
N TYR A 6 -8.07 -20.75 -1.40
CA TYR A 6 -8.33 -19.33 -1.61
C TYR A 6 -8.72 -19.13 -3.08
N ASP A 7 -9.78 -18.36 -3.30
CA ASP A 7 -10.16 -17.88 -4.63
C ASP A 7 -8.93 -17.26 -5.32
N ASP A 8 -8.78 -17.45 -6.64
CA ASP A 8 -7.64 -16.91 -7.39
C ASP A 8 -7.56 -15.37 -7.29
N GLU A 9 -8.69 -14.69 -7.05
CA GLU A 9 -8.77 -13.25 -6.75
C GLU A 9 -8.23 -12.88 -5.35
N VAL A 10 -7.97 -13.85 -4.46
CA VAL A 10 -7.33 -13.61 -3.15
C VAL A 10 -5.87 -14.03 -3.17
N ARG A 11 -5.51 -14.95 -4.07
CA ARG A 11 -4.15 -15.49 -4.20
C ARG A 11 -3.14 -14.40 -4.58
N TRP A 12 -3.54 -13.45 -5.43
CA TRP A 12 -2.69 -12.31 -5.79
C TRP A 12 -2.48 -11.35 -4.60
N LEU A 13 -3.52 -11.10 -3.80
CA LEU A 13 -3.41 -10.31 -2.57
C LEU A 13 -2.40 -10.97 -1.62
N LEU A 14 -2.51 -12.27 -1.34
CA LEU A 14 -1.58 -12.95 -0.44
C LEU A 14 -0.14 -12.98 -0.98
N THR A 15 0.04 -13.00 -2.30
CA THR A 15 1.37 -12.96 -2.93
C THR A 15 2.01 -11.57 -2.80
N TYR A 16 1.23 -10.49 -3.00
CA TYR A 16 1.72 -9.10 -2.91
C TYR A 16 1.84 -8.59 -1.47
N PHE A 17 0.86 -8.91 -0.61
CA PHE A 17 0.86 -8.56 0.81
C PHE A 17 1.79 -9.43 1.66
N SER A 18 2.77 -10.10 1.06
CA SER A 18 3.88 -10.64 1.85
C SER A 18 4.58 -9.45 2.50
N PRO A 19 4.72 -9.41 3.84
CA PRO A 19 5.44 -8.33 4.48
C PRO A 19 6.84 -8.21 3.86
N VAL A 20 7.25 -6.99 3.50
CA VAL A 20 8.59 -6.75 2.98
C VAL A 20 9.57 -7.01 4.13
N TYR A 21 10.27 -8.13 4.07
CA TYR A 21 11.38 -8.42 4.97
C TYR A 21 12.61 -7.66 4.46
N LYS A 22 13.12 -6.70 5.26
CA LYS A 22 14.52 -6.31 5.12
C LYS A 22 15.33 -7.31 5.93
N ILE A 23 16.17 -8.09 5.25
CA ILE A 23 17.20 -8.86 5.91
C ILE A 23 18.25 -7.84 6.35
N SER A 24 18.39 -7.61 7.66
CA SER A 24 19.49 -6.81 8.17
C SER A 24 20.80 -7.58 8.03
N GLU A 25 21.94 -6.88 7.84
CA GLU A 25 23.26 -7.50 7.66
C GLU A 25 23.67 -8.43 8.82
N ASP A 26 23.02 -8.31 9.99
CA ASP A 26 23.20 -9.16 11.16
C ASP A 26 22.36 -10.45 11.14
N GLY A 27 21.62 -10.72 10.06
CA GLY A 27 20.77 -11.90 9.91
C GLY A 27 19.43 -11.82 10.65
N GLY A 28 19.05 -10.65 11.16
CA GLY A 28 17.74 -10.39 11.72
C GLY A 28 16.65 -10.22 10.64
N GLU A 29 15.53 -10.92 10.78
CA GLU A 29 14.32 -10.59 10.05
C GLU A 29 13.66 -9.37 10.70
N LYS A 30 13.85 -8.18 10.11
CA LYS A 30 13.09 -6.98 10.53
C LYS A 30 11.88 -6.84 9.63
N ILE A 31 10.69 -7.10 10.18
CA ILE A 31 9.42 -6.82 9.52
C ILE A 31 9.33 -5.29 9.32
N LEU A 32 9.29 -4.82 8.07
CA LEU A 32 9.06 -3.40 7.75
C LEU A 32 7.57 -2.98 7.85
N SER A 33 6.78 -3.73 8.62
CA SER A 33 5.37 -3.40 8.83
C SER A 33 5.29 -2.20 9.79
N ASP A 34 5.11 -1.00 9.20
CA ASP A 34 4.45 0.20 9.77
C ASP A 34 5.17 1.55 9.61
N ASN A 35 5.88 1.74 8.49
CA ASN A 35 6.50 3.05 8.21
C ASN A 35 5.57 4.05 7.49
N ILE A 36 4.39 3.60 7.03
CA ILE A 36 3.38 4.47 6.41
C ILE A 36 2.01 4.26 7.06
N SER A 37 1.25 5.35 7.20
CA SER A 37 -0.12 5.35 7.70
C SER A 37 -1.07 5.84 6.62
N VAL A 38 -2.22 5.21 6.50
CA VAL A 38 -3.29 5.61 5.56
C VAL A 38 -4.58 5.82 6.33
N TYR A 39 -5.16 7.01 6.21
CA TYR A 39 -6.39 7.38 6.91
C TYR A 39 -7.22 8.40 6.09
N PRO A 40 -8.54 8.46 6.29
CA PRO A 40 -9.32 7.49 7.03
C PRO A 40 -9.31 6.12 6.30
N ASN A 41 -9.58 5.06 7.03
CA ASN A 41 -9.80 3.74 6.46
C ASN A 41 -10.86 3.04 7.32
N PRO A 42 -12.12 2.90 6.84
CA PRO A 42 -12.58 3.20 5.49
C PRO A 42 -12.60 4.70 5.08
N ALA A 43 -12.57 5.01 3.78
CA ALA A 43 -12.61 6.37 3.23
C ALA A 43 -13.69 6.53 2.15
N SER A 44 -14.23 7.74 1.99
CA SER A 44 -15.26 8.03 0.97
C SER A 44 -14.84 9.07 -0.06
N GLU A 45 -14.07 10.08 0.32
CA GLU A 45 -13.76 11.19 -0.59
C GLU A 45 -12.26 11.33 -0.87
N ILE A 46 -11.46 11.25 0.18
CA ILE A 46 -10.01 11.46 0.14
C ILE A 46 -9.37 10.45 1.09
N ILE A 47 -8.24 9.88 0.67
CA ILE A 47 -7.30 9.22 1.57
C ILE A 47 -6.08 10.12 1.77
N THR A 48 -5.53 10.08 2.98
CA THR A 48 -4.28 10.72 3.36
C THR A 48 -3.28 9.62 3.66
N ILE A 49 -2.12 9.69 3.01
CA ILE A 49 -0.97 8.83 3.28
C ILE A 49 0.08 9.69 3.96
N THR A 50 0.53 9.28 5.14
CA THR A 50 1.62 9.95 5.88
C THR A 50 2.77 9.00 6.11
N PHE A 51 3.97 9.57 6.14
CA PHE A 51 5.22 8.84 6.24
C PHE A 51 6.02 9.35 7.44
N GLN A 52 6.76 8.48 8.13
CA GLN A 52 7.67 8.96 9.16
C GLN A 52 8.92 9.59 8.54
N HIS A 53 9.54 10.50 9.28
CA HIS A 53 10.72 11.22 8.80
C HIS A 53 11.89 10.25 8.55
N GLY A 54 12.37 10.19 7.32
CA GLY A 54 13.46 9.29 6.90
C GLY A 54 13.03 8.01 6.17
N ASP A 55 11.74 7.70 6.10
CA ASP A 55 11.23 6.49 5.42
C ASP A 55 11.05 6.65 3.91
N ILE A 56 10.96 7.89 3.44
CA ILE A 56 10.89 8.24 2.03
C ILE A 56 12.13 9.03 1.64
N LYS A 57 12.60 8.79 0.41
CA LYS A 57 13.48 9.74 -0.27
C LYS A 57 12.69 11.00 -0.63
N GLN A 58 13.39 12.04 -1.07
CA GLN A 58 12.79 13.32 -1.47
C GLN A 58 11.67 13.21 -2.51
N SER A 59 11.48 12.08 -3.20
CA SER A 59 10.35 11.85 -4.09
C SER A 59 9.86 10.40 -4.04
N TYR A 60 8.57 10.23 -4.29
CA TYR A 60 7.89 8.95 -4.34
C TYR A 60 6.69 8.97 -5.29
N THR A 61 6.24 7.78 -5.67
CA THR A 61 5.02 7.57 -6.46
C THR A 61 4.05 6.71 -5.67
N VAL A 62 2.79 7.14 -5.58
CA VAL A 62 1.69 6.33 -5.06
C VAL A 62 0.86 5.80 -6.22
N GLU A 63 0.73 4.49 -6.30
CA GLU A 63 -0.10 3.77 -7.26
C GLU A 63 -1.30 3.14 -6.53
N LEU A 64 -2.51 3.39 -7.03
CA LEU A 64 -3.72 2.71 -6.56
C LEU A 64 -4.09 1.59 -7.52
N PHE A 65 -4.46 0.45 -6.96
CA PHE A 65 -4.95 -0.73 -7.68
C PHE A 65 -6.31 -1.15 -7.13
N ASP A 66 -7.20 -1.58 -8.03
CA ASP A 66 -8.47 -2.20 -7.64
C ASP A 66 -8.28 -3.68 -7.21
N ALA A 67 -9.38 -4.33 -6.81
CA ALA A 67 -9.39 -5.73 -6.38
C ALA A 67 -9.05 -6.74 -7.49
N ALA A 68 -8.96 -6.32 -8.76
CA ALA A 68 -8.49 -7.15 -9.86
C ALA A 68 -6.99 -6.92 -10.17
N GLY A 69 -6.31 -6.07 -9.38
CA GLY A 69 -4.92 -5.70 -9.61
C GLY A 69 -4.73 -4.71 -10.75
N LYS A 70 -5.79 -4.07 -11.25
CA LYS A 70 -5.68 -3.04 -12.28
C LYS A 70 -5.28 -1.72 -11.64
N LYS A 71 -4.23 -1.09 -12.16
CA LYS A 71 -3.82 0.26 -11.75
C LYS A 71 -4.88 1.28 -12.19
N ILE A 72 -5.44 2.02 -11.25
CA ILE A 72 -6.50 3.02 -11.49
C ILE A 72 -5.99 4.46 -11.32
N LYS A 73 -4.95 4.67 -10.51
CA LYS A 73 -4.38 6.00 -10.24
C LYS A 73 -2.88 5.91 -10.01
N SER A 74 -2.17 6.95 -10.40
CA SER A 74 -0.75 7.17 -10.09
C SER A 74 -0.58 8.63 -9.71
N THR A 75 0.09 8.92 -8.61
CA THR A 75 0.31 10.29 -8.14
C THR A 75 1.67 10.38 -7.50
N ASP A 76 2.49 11.33 -7.97
CA ASP A 76 3.81 11.59 -7.41
C ASP A 76 3.72 12.58 -6.25
N GLY A 77 4.64 12.46 -5.29
CA GLY A 77 4.78 13.37 -4.17
C GLY A 77 6.23 13.45 -3.71
N ASP A 78 6.53 14.50 -2.96
CA ASP A 78 7.84 14.80 -2.38
C ASP A 78 7.75 15.23 -0.91
N GLU A 79 6.54 15.39 -0.38
CA GLU A 79 6.27 15.73 1.02
C GLU A 79 6.03 14.50 1.90
N THR A 80 6.15 14.64 3.23
CA THR A 80 5.84 13.56 4.20
C THR A 80 4.35 13.25 4.36
N GLN A 81 3.51 13.84 3.50
CA GLN A 81 2.09 13.61 3.42
C GLN A 81 1.61 13.78 1.97
N ILE A 82 0.67 12.96 1.54
CA ILE A 82 -0.07 13.15 0.29
C ILE A 82 -1.56 12.87 0.48
N MET A 83 -2.38 13.69 -0.16
CA MET A 83 -3.83 13.53 -0.19
C MET A 83 -4.25 13.09 -1.59
N ILE A 84 -4.98 11.99 -1.66
CA ILE A 84 -5.41 11.40 -2.93
C ILE A 84 -6.94 11.39 -2.94
N PRO A 85 -7.59 12.14 -3.84
CA PRO A 85 -9.03 12.04 -4.04
C PRO A 85 -9.40 10.65 -4.56
N VAL A 86 -10.46 10.09 -3.97
CA VAL A 86 -11.02 8.77 -4.26
C VAL A 86 -12.55 8.79 -4.40
N PHE A 87 -13.17 9.98 -4.35
CA PHE A 87 -14.64 10.17 -4.43
C PHE A 87 -15.25 9.64 -5.74
N ASP A 88 -14.46 9.50 -6.80
CA ASP A 88 -14.87 9.00 -8.11
C ASP A 88 -14.66 7.49 -8.27
N LEU A 89 -14.08 6.82 -7.27
CA LEU A 89 -13.82 5.40 -7.29
C LEU A 89 -15.00 4.61 -6.69
N PRO A 90 -15.35 3.45 -7.28
CA PRO A 90 -16.35 2.55 -6.68
C PRO A 90 -16.00 2.14 -5.25
N ARG A 91 -17.04 1.81 -4.48
CA ARG A 91 -16.85 1.19 -3.16
C ARG A 91 -16.21 -0.18 -3.30
N GLY A 92 -15.24 -0.49 -2.45
CA GLY A 92 -14.53 -1.74 -2.53
C GLY A 92 -13.19 -1.73 -1.82
N ILE A 93 -12.43 -2.79 -2.07
CA ILE A 93 -11.08 -2.95 -1.55
C ILE A 93 -10.09 -2.47 -2.61
N TYR A 94 -9.12 -1.68 -2.17
CA TYR A 94 -8.06 -1.15 -2.99
C TYR A 94 -6.71 -1.39 -2.33
N LEU A 95 -5.66 -1.38 -3.15
CA LEU A 95 -4.28 -1.43 -2.71
C LEU A 95 -3.59 -0.13 -3.09
N ALA A 96 -3.01 0.56 -2.10
CA ALA A 96 -2.04 1.62 -2.32
C ALA A 96 -0.64 1.04 -2.25
N LYS A 97 0.14 1.26 -3.31
CA LYS A 97 1.55 0.95 -3.41
C LYS A 97 2.34 2.24 -3.48
N VAL A 98 3.22 2.48 -2.52
CA VAL A 98 4.12 3.63 -2.50
C VAL A 98 5.51 3.16 -2.90
N ILE A 99 6.11 3.81 -3.89
CA ILE A 99 7.43 3.51 -4.44
C ILE A 99 8.34 4.71 -4.20
N SER A 100 9.42 4.52 -3.45
CA SER A 100 10.41 5.54 -3.11
C SER A 100 11.84 4.98 -3.26
N GLY A 101 12.41 5.13 -4.45
CA GLY A 101 13.69 4.52 -4.78
C GLY A 101 13.61 2.99 -4.67
N GLU A 102 14.33 2.42 -3.71
CA GLU A 102 14.35 0.97 -3.45
C GLU A 102 13.31 0.52 -2.41
N HIS A 103 12.57 1.47 -1.82
CA HIS A 103 11.54 1.17 -0.84
C HIS A 103 10.17 1.08 -1.50
N VAL A 104 9.48 -0.02 -1.22
CA VAL A 104 8.11 -0.27 -1.65
C VAL A 104 7.28 -0.55 -0.41
N PHE A 105 6.19 0.20 -0.25
CA PHE A 105 5.23 0.03 0.83
C PHE A 105 3.85 -0.26 0.25
N GLU A 106 3.11 -1.16 0.88
CA GLU A 106 1.77 -1.55 0.42
C GLU A 106 0.76 -1.45 1.57
N LYS A 107 -0.39 -0.82 1.32
CA LYS A 107 -1.48 -0.70 2.30
C LYS A 107 -2.83 -0.99 1.64
N LYS A 108 -3.61 -1.83 2.31
CA LYS A 108 -5.02 -2.09 1.97
C LYS A 108 -5.89 -0.91 2.39
N ILE A 109 -6.76 -0.46 1.50
CA ILE A 109 -7.71 0.62 1.71
C ILE A 109 -9.11 0.09 1.45
N ILE A 110 -10.07 0.51 2.27
CA ILE A 110 -11.50 0.23 2.09
C ILE A 110 -12.19 1.53 1.69
N LEU A 111 -12.83 1.56 0.53
CA LEU A 111 -13.62 2.72 0.06
C LEU A 111 -15.13 2.51 0.27
N GLN A 112 -15.83 3.57 0.68
CA GLN A 112 -17.26 3.58 1.08
C GLN A 112 -18.07 4.68 0.42
#